data_AF-E6UDV5-F1
#
_entry.id   AF-E6UDV5-F1
#
_cell.length_a   1.000
_cell.length_b   1.000
_cell.length_c   1.000
_cell.angle_alpha   90.00
_cell.angle_beta   90.00
_cell.angle_gamma   90.00
#
_symmetry.space_group_name_H-M   'P 1'
#
loop_
_entity.id
_entity.type
_entity.pdbx_description
1 polymer ?
#
loop_
_entity_poly.entity_id
_entity_poly.type
_entity_poly.pdbx_seq_one_letter_code
_entity_poly.pdbx_strand_id
1 'polypeptide(L)'
;MIEDFDEKRFSKKLNTGCFTTLIIFGGLILIGLGYLIYTAIHYARITNIKWDSFDKERIARIEIFLDMTMPDDVKPVWFRRESGAGDSYSRLIVENISDPQDFLGKAFPDSEITEYTTDEEDITKNEVSSPGNEKKNELQRISPDSELFSSFKDDLNFAIKEKGYSIEFTEIYDRVFADRIKGMYDIGFGKTDSGYCAVIRFLTY
;
A
#
# COMPACT_ATOMS: atom_id res chain seq x y z
N MET A 1 11.69 -47.45 -64.25
CA MET A 1 12.30 -46.14 -63.92
C MET A 1 11.21 -45.15 -63.47
N ILE A 2 10.33 -45.56 -62.54
CA ILE A 2 9.19 -44.75 -62.03
C ILE A 2 9.22 -44.67 -60.50
N GLU A 3 9.92 -45.57 -59.80
CA GLU A 3 9.98 -45.58 -58.32
C GLU A 3 10.80 -44.42 -57.72
N ASP A 4 11.75 -43.84 -58.47
CA ASP A 4 12.70 -42.85 -57.94
C ASP A 4 12.16 -41.40 -57.95
N PHE A 5 11.02 -41.16 -58.62
CA PHE A 5 10.41 -39.81 -58.72
C PHE A 5 9.41 -39.51 -57.60
N ASP A 6 8.78 -40.54 -57.02
CA ASP A 6 7.80 -40.36 -55.93
C ASP A 6 8.47 -40.20 -54.56
N GLU A 7 9.60 -40.87 -54.32
CA GLU A 7 10.33 -40.81 -53.05
C GLU A 7 10.88 -39.40 -52.75
N LYS A 8 11.43 -38.73 -53.78
CA LYS A 8 11.91 -37.33 -53.67
C LYS A 8 10.79 -36.32 -53.45
N ARG A 9 9.57 -36.58 -53.93
CA ARG A 9 8.41 -35.69 -53.76
C ARG A 9 7.75 -35.86 -52.38
N PHE A 10 7.75 -37.09 -51.85
CA PHE A 10 7.26 -37.41 -50.51
C PHE A 10 8.18 -36.85 -49.40
N SER A 11 9.49 -37.04 -49.55
CA SER A 11 10.52 -36.51 -48.63
C SER A 11 10.45 -34.98 -48.50
N LYS A 12 10.24 -34.27 -49.62
CA LYS A 12 10.17 -32.80 -49.65
C LYS A 12 8.90 -32.23 -48.99
N LYS A 13 7.78 -32.96 -49.01
CA LYS A 13 6.51 -32.58 -48.37
C LYS A 13 6.46 -32.92 -46.88
N LEU A 14 7.07 -34.04 -46.45
CA LEU A 14 7.14 -34.41 -45.04
C LEU A 14 7.99 -33.42 -44.22
N ASN A 15 9.10 -32.95 -44.79
CA ASN A 15 10.01 -32.03 -44.08
C ASN A 15 9.45 -30.61 -43.96
N THR A 16 8.72 -30.09 -44.94
CA THR A 16 8.14 -28.74 -44.86
C THR A 16 7.00 -28.67 -43.84
N GLY A 17 6.12 -29.69 -43.79
CA GLY A 17 5.03 -29.76 -42.81
C GLY A 17 5.51 -29.86 -41.36
N CYS A 18 6.57 -30.65 -41.11
CA CYS A 18 7.19 -30.76 -39.79
C CYS A 18 7.86 -29.44 -39.37
N PHE A 19 8.56 -28.76 -40.29
CA PHE A 19 9.19 -27.47 -40.02
C PHE A 19 8.18 -26.35 -39.74
N THR A 20 7.09 -26.26 -40.53
CA THR A 20 6.01 -25.29 -40.26
C THR A 20 5.32 -25.57 -38.93
N THR A 21 5.13 -26.83 -38.57
CA THR A 21 4.53 -27.20 -37.28
C THR A 21 5.45 -26.81 -36.11
N LEU A 22 6.76 -27.04 -36.22
CA LEU A 22 7.75 -26.58 -35.24
C LEU A 22 7.79 -25.06 -35.11
N ILE A 23 7.68 -24.31 -36.22
CA ILE A 23 7.60 -22.85 -36.19
C ILE A 23 6.32 -22.39 -35.49
N ILE A 24 5.17 -23.02 -35.78
CA ILE A 24 3.88 -22.67 -35.15
C ILE A 24 3.91 -22.99 -33.66
N PHE A 25 4.33 -24.19 -33.25
CA PHE A 25 4.44 -24.56 -31.84
C PHE A 25 5.46 -23.70 -31.10
N GLY A 26 6.61 -23.43 -31.70
CA GLY A 26 7.61 -22.50 -31.15
C GLY A 26 7.05 -21.10 -30.97
N GLY A 27 6.30 -20.59 -31.96
CA GLY A 27 5.60 -19.32 -31.88
C GLY A 27 4.55 -19.26 -30.77
N LEU A 28 3.73 -20.31 -30.62
CA LEU A 28 2.74 -20.40 -29.56
C LEU A 28 3.38 -20.46 -28.16
N ILE A 29 4.49 -21.18 -28.00
CA ILE A 29 5.25 -21.22 -26.75
C ILE A 29 5.82 -19.83 -26.42
N LEU A 30 6.37 -19.13 -27.41
CA LEU A 30 6.90 -17.77 -27.22
C LEU A 30 5.80 -16.77 -26.84
N ILE A 31 4.62 -16.87 -27.45
CA ILE A 31 3.46 -16.04 -27.08
C ILE A 31 3.00 -16.36 -25.64
N GLY A 32 2.93 -17.64 -25.28
CA GLY A 32 2.56 -18.07 -23.92
C GLY A 32 3.56 -17.57 -22.87
N LEU A 33 4.86 -17.70 -23.12
CA LEU A 33 5.91 -17.17 -22.24
C LEU A 33 5.86 -15.63 -22.17
N GLY A 34 5.66 -14.97 -23.31
CA GLY A 34 5.51 -13.52 -23.37
C GLY A 34 4.34 -13.02 -22.52
N TYR A 35 3.21 -13.73 -22.56
CA TYR A 35 2.05 -13.43 -21.72
C TYR A 35 2.35 -13.62 -20.23
N LEU A 36 2.99 -14.73 -19.83
CA LEU A 36 3.37 -14.98 -18.44
C LEU A 36 4.37 -13.93 -17.90
N ILE A 37 5.35 -13.53 -18.71
CA ILE A 37 6.29 -12.47 -18.35
C ILE A 37 5.54 -11.14 -18.23
N TYR A 38 4.65 -10.83 -19.16
CA TYR A 38 3.85 -9.61 -19.12
C TYR A 38 2.98 -9.54 -17.86
N THR A 39 2.25 -10.62 -17.53
CA THR A 39 1.41 -10.66 -16.33
C THR A 39 2.25 -10.57 -15.06
N ALA A 40 3.41 -11.20 -15.00
CA ALA A 40 4.33 -11.07 -13.86
C ALA A 40 4.83 -9.63 -13.68
N ILE A 41 5.24 -8.96 -14.76
CA ILE A 41 5.68 -7.55 -14.73
C ILE A 41 4.52 -6.62 -14.35
N HIS A 42 3.35 -6.85 -14.93
CA HIS A 42 2.17 -6.05 -14.64
C HIS A 42 1.75 -6.20 -13.17
N TYR A 43 1.74 -7.43 -12.67
CA TYR A 43 1.44 -7.71 -11.27
C TYR A 43 2.47 -7.04 -10.37
N ALA A 44 3.78 -7.21 -10.63
CA ALA A 44 4.84 -6.54 -9.89
C ALA A 44 4.70 -5.01 -9.84
N ARG A 45 4.24 -4.39 -10.94
CA ARG A 45 3.97 -2.94 -10.99
C ARG A 45 2.73 -2.51 -10.22
N ILE A 46 1.69 -3.34 -10.17
CA ILE A 46 0.49 -3.07 -9.36
C ILE A 46 0.80 -3.28 -7.88
N THR A 47 1.52 -4.35 -7.55
CA THR A 47 1.78 -4.76 -6.17
C THR A 47 2.84 -3.94 -5.48
N ASN A 48 3.63 -3.16 -6.21
CA ASN A 48 4.64 -2.26 -5.65
C ASN A 48 4.61 -0.93 -6.40
N ILE A 49 3.81 0.00 -5.90
CA ILE A 49 3.73 1.36 -6.44
C ILE A 49 4.49 2.30 -5.51
N LYS A 50 5.51 2.96 -6.05
CA LYS A 50 6.31 3.98 -5.34
C LYS A 50 6.21 5.32 -6.06
N TRP A 51 5.85 6.37 -5.34
CA TRP A 51 5.78 7.73 -5.85
C TRP A 51 6.71 8.65 -5.06
N ASP A 52 7.60 9.32 -5.79
CA ASP A 52 8.50 10.35 -5.26
C ASP A 52 8.15 11.76 -5.82
N SER A 53 7.16 11.84 -6.73
CA SER A 53 6.59 13.10 -7.22
C SER A 53 5.07 13.05 -7.19
N PHE A 54 4.47 14.19 -6.84
CA PHE A 54 3.04 14.30 -6.57
C PHE A 54 2.43 15.36 -7.48
N ASP A 55 1.62 14.89 -8.41
CA ASP A 55 0.69 15.70 -9.17
C ASP A 55 -0.73 15.53 -8.58
N LYS A 56 -1.69 16.32 -9.08
CA LYS A 56 -3.08 16.29 -8.59
C LYS A 56 -3.72 14.91 -8.70
N GLU A 57 -3.40 14.13 -9.73
CA GLU A 57 -3.98 12.80 -9.92
C GLU A 57 -3.45 11.82 -8.87
N ARG A 58 -2.16 11.88 -8.57
CA ARG A 58 -1.54 11.03 -7.55
C ARG A 58 -2.02 11.39 -6.16
N ILE A 59 -2.13 12.68 -5.84
CA ILE A 59 -2.68 13.14 -4.56
C ILE A 59 -4.09 12.57 -4.36
N ALA A 60 -4.97 12.74 -5.36
CA ALA A 60 -6.33 12.19 -5.30
C ALA A 60 -6.36 10.66 -5.08
N ARG A 61 -5.41 9.92 -5.67
CA ARG A 61 -5.31 8.47 -5.42
C ARG A 61 -4.86 8.14 -4.00
N ILE A 62 -3.93 8.90 -3.43
CA ILE A 62 -3.47 8.72 -2.04
C ILE A 62 -4.60 8.99 -1.06
N GLU A 63 -5.32 10.09 -1.27
CA GLU A 63 -6.51 10.47 -0.48
C GLU A 63 -7.53 9.34 -0.46
N ILE A 64 -7.79 8.70 -1.60
CA ILE A 64 -8.66 7.51 -1.67
C ILE A 64 -8.07 6.32 -0.94
N PHE A 65 -6.76 6.03 -1.10
CA PHE A 65 -6.13 4.86 -0.47
C PHE A 65 -6.05 4.97 1.05
N LEU A 66 -5.88 6.17 1.57
CA LEU A 66 -5.70 6.46 2.99
C LEU A 66 -6.99 7.00 3.64
N ASP A 67 -8.06 7.15 2.86
CA ASP A 67 -9.33 7.71 3.34
C ASP A 67 -9.12 9.02 4.11
N MET A 68 -8.39 9.95 3.50
CA MET A 68 -8.00 11.24 4.06
C MET A 68 -8.10 12.34 3.01
N THR A 69 -8.13 13.59 3.45
CA THR A 69 -7.94 14.76 2.59
C THR A 69 -6.51 15.28 2.79
N MET A 70 -5.79 15.64 1.73
CA MET A 70 -4.47 16.25 1.86
C MET A 70 -4.64 17.76 2.06
N PRO A 71 -4.16 18.35 3.17
CA PRO A 71 -4.20 19.80 3.35
C PRO A 71 -3.39 20.54 2.27
N ASP A 72 -3.87 21.70 1.82
CA ASP A 72 -3.22 22.47 0.74
C ASP A 72 -1.83 23.03 1.12
N ASP A 73 -1.59 23.20 2.43
CA ASP A 73 -0.39 23.79 3.01
C ASP A 73 0.71 22.77 3.31
N VAL A 74 0.43 21.47 3.17
CA VAL A 74 1.40 20.41 3.42
C VAL A 74 1.95 19.81 2.13
N LYS A 75 3.10 19.14 2.24
CA LYS A 75 3.79 18.58 1.10
C LYS A 75 3.95 17.08 1.24
N PRO A 76 3.24 16.25 0.44
CA PRO A 76 3.59 14.84 0.33
C PRO A 76 4.98 14.72 -0.30
N VAL A 77 5.86 13.96 0.35
CA VAL A 77 7.25 13.76 -0.12
C VAL A 77 7.51 12.33 -0.55
N TRP A 78 6.73 11.39 -0.03
CA TRP A 78 6.87 9.99 -0.43
C TRP A 78 5.61 9.18 -0.20
N PHE A 79 5.31 8.30 -1.15
CA PHE A 79 4.25 7.31 -1.01
C PHE A 79 4.73 5.95 -1.53
N ARG A 80 4.45 4.89 -0.76
CA ARG A 80 4.65 3.51 -1.19
C ARG A 80 3.42 2.71 -0.84
N ARG A 81 2.89 2.00 -1.83
CA ARG A 81 1.85 1.02 -1.65
C ARG A 81 2.38 -0.34 -2.07
N GLU A 82 2.18 -1.32 -1.19
CA GLU A 82 2.36 -2.71 -1.51
C GLU A 82 1.07 -3.49 -1.37
N SER A 83 0.88 -4.45 -2.26
CA SER A 83 -0.28 -5.34 -2.23
C SER A 83 0.19 -6.77 -2.45
N GLY A 84 0.02 -7.60 -1.44
CA GLY A 84 0.37 -9.03 -1.44
C GLY A 84 -0.86 -9.93 -1.49
N ALA A 85 -0.61 -11.23 -1.50
CA ALA A 85 -1.67 -12.23 -1.32
C ALA A 85 -2.04 -12.29 0.18
N GLY A 86 -3.01 -11.48 0.59
CA GLY A 86 -3.41 -11.27 1.98
C GLY A 86 -3.33 -9.78 2.28
N ASP A 87 -2.12 -9.30 2.58
CA ASP A 87 -1.99 -7.96 3.14
C ASP A 87 -1.71 -6.90 2.06
N SER A 88 -2.33 -5.72 2.20
CA SER A 88 -1.93 -4.53 1.47
C SER A 88 -1.54 -3.43 2.44
N TYR A 89 -0.41 -2.77 2.20
CA TYR A 89 0.05 -1.67 3.03
C TYR A 89 0.34 -0.42 2.22
N SER A 90 0.00 0.73 2.77
CA SER A 90 0.28 2.04 2.23
C SER A 90 1.06 2.86 3.26
N ARG A 91 2.10 3.54 2.82
CA ARG A 91 2.95 4.42 3.63
C ARG A 91 3.07 5.76 2.94
N LEU A 92 2.82 6.83 3.68
CA LEU A 92 2.93 8.21 3.21
C LEU A 92 3.80 9.00 4.19
N ILE A 93 4.69 9.82 3.65
CA ILE A 93 5.44 10.83 4.42
C ILE A 93 5.00 12.20 3.93
N VAL A 94 4.65 13.07 4.87
CA VAL A 94 4.19 14.44 4.62
C VAL A 94 5.04 15.41 5.45
N GLU A 95 5.48 16.49 4.82
CA GLU A 95 6.26 17.56 5.42
C GLU A 95 5.52 18.89 5.40
N ASN A 96 6.15 19.93 5.97
CA ASN A 96 5.63 21.29 6.05
C ASN A 96 4.38 21.42 6.92
N ILE A 97 4.26 20.56 7.93
CA ILE A 97 3.17 20.62 8.91
C ILE A 97 3.55 21.65 9.96
N SER A 98 2.74 22.69 10.15
CA SER A 98 2.96 23.69 11.19
C SER A 98 2.57 23.19 12.57
N ASP A 99 1.45 22.48 12.64
CA ASP A 99 0.86 21.96 13.87
C ASP A 99 0.18 20.60 13.60
N PRO A 100 0.49 19.53 14.37
CA PRO A 100 -0.13 18.23 14.21
C PRO A 100 -1.67 18.25 14.34
N GLN A 101 -2.22 19.04 15.25
CA GLN A 101 -3.67 19.08 15.49
C GLN A 101 -4.41 19.73 14.32
N ASP A 102 -3.91 20.86 13.83
CA ASP A 102 -4.44 21.50 12.62
C ASP A 102 -4.37 20.57 11.40
N PHE A 103 -3.27 19.81 11.25
CA PHE A 103 -3.18 18.79 10.21
C PHE A 103 -4.28 17.72 10.34
N LEU A 104 -4.46 17.15 11.54
CA LEU A 104 -5.47 16.11 11.76
C LEU A 104 -6.88 16.62 11.47
N GLY A 105 -7.22 17.84 11.92
CA GLY A 105 -8.53 18.45 11.68
C GLY A 105 -8.82 18.73 10.21
N LYS A 106 -7.80 19.06 9.41
CA LYS A 106 -7.95 19.23 7.95
C LYS A 106 -7.94 17.90 7.19
N ALA A 107 -7.10 16.96 7.62
CA ALA A 107 -6.89 15.69 6.94
C ALA A 107 -8.03 14.69 7.18
N PHE A 108 -8.64 14.76 8.36
CA PHE A 108 -9.71 13.87 8.81
C PHE A 108 -10.85 14.71 9.39
N PRO A 109 -11.55 15.53 8.57
CA PRO A 109 -12.52 16.51 9.05
C PRO A 109 -13.75 15.87 9.72
N ASP A 110 -14.04 14.61 9.39
CA ASP A 110 -15.15 13.85 9.96
C ASP A 110 -14.72 12.98 11.17
N SER A 111 -13.47 13.09 11.62
CA SER A 111 -12.95 12.29 12.73
C SER A 111 -12.99 13.02 14.05
N GLU A 112 -13.46 12.33 15.08
CA GLU A 112 -13.34 12.77 16.47
C GLU A 112 -11.98 12.33 17.01
N ILE A 113 -11.23 13.28 17.58
CA ILE A 113 -9.95 13.00 18.23
C ILE A 113 -10.21 12.73 19.71
N THR A 114 -9.87 11.53 20.17
CA THR A 114 -9.99 11.12 21.57
C THR A 114 -8.61 10.80 22.12
N GLU A 115 -8.41 10.97 23.43
CA GLU A 115 -7.17 10.53 24.09
C GLU A 115 -7.33 9.10 24.61
N TYR A 116 -6.31 8.28 24.43
CA TYR A 116 -6.25 6.94 24.99
C TYR A 116 -6.05 7.04 26.51
N THR A 117 -7.15 6.99 27.27
CA THR A 117 -7.10 6.88 28.73
C THR A 117 -6.92 5.41 29.11
N THR A 118 -5.77 5.07 29.68
CA THR A 118 -5.35 3.73 30.10
C THR A 118 -6.14 3.14 31.29
N ASP A 119 -7.40 3.51 31.49
CA ASP A 119 -8.18 3.14 32.68
C ASP A 119 -9.12 1.94 32.49
N GLU A 120 -9.06 1.21 31.37
CA GLU A 120 -9.78 -0.06 31.23
C GLU A 120 -8.91 -1.15 30.62
N GLU A 121 -8.60 -2.17 31.45
CA GLU A 121 -8.31 -3.53 31.00
C GLU A 121 -9.45 -4.02 30.11
N ASP A 122 -9.40 -3.80 28.80
CA ASP A 122 -10.26 -4.55 27.88
C ASP A 122 -9.62 -4.83 26.53
N ILE A 123 -8.40 -5.39 26.58
CA ILE A 123 -7.85 -6.16 25.46
C ILE A 123 -8.26 -7.61 25.67
N THR A 124 -9.57 -7.91 25.72
CA THR A 124 -10.15 -9.23 25.39
C THR A 124 -11.67 -9.25 25.63
N LYS A 125 -12.46 -8.45 24.88
CA LYS A 125 -13.84 -8.76 24.44
C LYS A 125 -14.49 -7.53 23.80
N ASN A 126 -14.41 -7.45 22.48
CA ASN A 126 -15.47 -6.82 21.70
C ASN A 126 -15.91 -7.78 20.58
N GLU A 127 -16.15 -9.04 20.96
CA GLU A 127 -17.27 -9.79 20.39
C GLU A 127 -18.49 -9.44 21.24
N VAL A 128 -19.37 -8.61 20.69
CA VAL A 128 -20.84 -8.69 20.71
C VAL A 128 -21.31 -7.36 20.14
N SER A 129 -21.70 -7.43 18.87
CA SER A 129 -22.49 -6.44 18.17
C SER A 129 -23.74 -6.09 18.99
N SER A 130 -23.76 -4.86 19.53
CA SER A 130 -25.03 -4.17 19.79
C SER A 130 -25.41 -3.41 18.52
N PRO A 131 -26.57 -3.68 17.89
CA PRO A 131 -27.00 -2.96 16.71
C PRO A 131 -27.48 -1.57 17.16
N GLY A 132 -26.63 -0.55 17.01
CA GLY A 132 -27.04 0.83 17.30
C GLY A 132 -25.95 1.88 17.51
N ASN A 133 -24.67 1.51 17.68
CA ASN A 133 -23.58 2.49 17.78
C ASN A 133 -22.56 2.27 16.65
N GLU A 134 -22.85 2.86 15.49
CA GLU A 134 -21.85 3.07 14.44
C GLU A 134 -20.80 4.06 14.99
N LYS A 135 -19.72 3.58 15.61
CA LYS A 135 -18.56 4.41 15.94
C LYS A 135 -17.95 4.95 14.64
N LYS A 136 -18.38 6.13 14.24
CA LYS A 136 -17.85 6.83 13.06
C LYS A 136 -16.40 7.22 13.33
N ASN A 137 -15.49 6.77 12.47
CA ASN A 137 -14.13 7.28 12.24
C ASN A 137 -13.45 8.00 13.44
N GLU A 138 -12.97 7.26 14.44
CA GLU A 138 -12.31 7.83 15.62
C GLU A 138 -10.77 7.85 15.43
N LEU A 139 -10.10 8.92 15.86
CA LEU A 139 -8.64 9.02 15.95
C LEU A 139 -8.23 9.04 17.42
N GLN A 140 -7.56 7.98 17.86
CA GLN A 140 -7.14 7.82 19.24
C GLN A 140 -5.68 8.21 19.39
N ARG A 141 -5.41 9.25 20.18
CA ARG A 141 -4.04 9.62 20.56
C ARG A 141 -3.49 8.62 21.55
N ILE A 142 -2.34 8.02 21.24
CA ILE A 142 -1.73 7.00 22.07
C ILE A 142 -0.80 7.64 23.09
N SER A 143 -0.96 7.24 24.35
CA SER A 143 -0.10 7.73 25.44
C SER A 143 1.37 7.35 25.17
N PRO A 144 2.31 8.32 25.24
CA PRO A 144 3.74 8.06 25.08
C PRO A 144 4.31 7.02 26.05
N ASP A 145 3.68 6.85 27.22
CA ASP A 145 4.10 5.93 28.26
C ASP A 145 3.55 4.50 28.07
N SER A 146 2.73 4.27 27.04
CA SER A 146 2.14 2.96 26.76
C SER A 146 3.06 2.03 25.97
N GLU A 147 2.91 0.72 26.15
CA GLU A 147 3.61 -0.29 25.34
C GLU A 147 3.24 -0.20 23.85
N LEU A 148 1.99 0.17 23.54
CA LEU A 148 1.50 0.37 22.18
C LEU A 148 2.27 1.48 21.44
N PHE A 149 2.60 2.56 22.15
CA PHE A 149 3.38 3.65 21.57
C PHE A 149 4.74 3.17 21.06
N SER A 150 5.44 2.36 21.85
CA SER A 150 6.73 1.80 21.46
C SER A 150 6.60 0.89 20.24
N SER A 151 5.57 0.04 20.20
CA SER A 151 5.31 -0.85 19.06
C SER A 151 5.05 -0.08 17.76
N PHE A 152 4.17 0.92 17.79
CA PHE A 152 3.88 1.72 16.59
C PHE A 152 5.05 2.61 16.20
N LYS A 153 5.80 3.14 17.17
CA LYS A 153 7.02 3.89 16.90
C LYS A 153 8.04 3.06 16.12
N ASP A 154 8.23 1.79 16.47
CA ASP A 154 9.15 0.90 15.75
C ASP A 154 8.70 0.64 14.31
N ASP A 155 7.40 0.42 14.10
CA ASP A 155 6.82 0.25 12.76
C ASP A 155 6.96 1.52 11.89
N LEU A 156 6.70 2.69 12.47
CA LEU A 156 6.87 3.99 11.81
C LEU A 156 8.35 4.28 11.51
N ASN A 157 9.25 3.93 12.43
CA ASN A 157 10.70 4.04 12.24
C ASN A 157 11.19 3.19 11.06
N PHE A 158 10.64 1.99 10.89
CA PHE A 158 10.96 1.14 9.74
C PHE A 158 10.61 1.83 8.42
N ALA A 159 9.46 2.51 8.33
CA ALA A 159 9.02 3.22 7.13
C ALA A 159 9.95 4.37 6.73
N ILE A 160 10.42 5.16 7.69
CA ILE A 160 11.26 6.33 7.43
C ILE A 160 12.73 5.97 7.16
N LYS A 161 13.20 4.84 7.71
CA LYS A 161 14.58 4.35 7.51
C LYS A 161 14.90 4.08 6.04
N GLU A 162 13.93 3.60 5.26
CA GLU A 162 14.09 3.38 3.81
C GLU A 162 14.40 4.67 3.04
N LYS A 163 14.09 5.82 3.63
CA LYS A 163 14.27 7.15 3.05
C LYS A 163 15.35 7.98 3.72
N GLY A 164 16.08 7.40 4.69
CA GLY A 164 17.17 8.08 5.39
C GLY A 164 16.71 9.20 6.32
N TYR A 165 15.40 9.25 6.63
CA TYR A 165 14.88 10.16 7.64
C TYR A 165 15.25 9.65 9.03
N SER A 166 15.55 10.59 9.93
CA SER A 166 15.70 10.36 11.36
C SER A 166 14.72 11.30 12.06
N ILE A 167 13.53 10.77 12.37
CA ILE A 167 12.44 11.52 12.98
C ILE A 167 12.22 10.96 14.38
N GLU A 168 12.24 11.82 15.38
CA GLU A 168 11.80 11.46 16.72
C GLU A 168 10.30 11.69 16.82
N PHE A 169 9.53 10.61 16.83
CA PHE A 169 8.08 10.68 16.98
C PHE A 169 7.71 11.10 18.40
N THR A 170 6.98 12.22 18.50
CA THR A 170 6.49 12.80 19.76
C THR A 170 5.02 12.52 19.98
N GLU A 171 4.26 12.26 18.92
CA GLU A 171 2.83 11.97 18.99
C GLU A 171 2.48 10.86 17.99
N ILE A 172 1.67 9.89 18.43
CA ILE A 172 1.18 8.80 17.59
C ILE A 172 -0.33 8.70 17.78
N TYR A 173 -1.04 8.51 16.67
CA TYR A 173 -2.49 8.32 16.62
C TYR A 173 -2.80 7.01 15.92
N ASP A 174 -3.79 6.28 16.42
CA ASP A 174 -4.39 5.13 15.76
C ASP A 174 -5.80 5.49 15.29
N ARG A 175 -6.17 5.10 14.06
CA ARG A 175 -7.52 5.32 13.54
C ARG A 175 -8.36 4.07 13.68
N VAL A 176 -9.40 4.14 14.48
CA VAL A 176 -10.32 3.03 14.72
C VAL A 176 -11.50 3.08 13.75
N PHE A 177 -11.63 2.05 12.92
CA PHE A 177 -12.81 1.83 12.08
C PHE A 177 -13.81 0.91 12.79
N ALA A 178 -15.12 1.21 12.69
CA ALA A 178 -16.20 0.38 13.22
C ALA A 178 -16.16 -1.06 12.67
N ASP A 179 -15.77 -1.22 11.41
CA ASP A 179 -15.57 -2.51 10.76
C ASP A 179 -14.07 -2.82 10.72
N ARG A 180 -13.53 -3.44 11.78
CA ARG A 180 -12.13 -3.90 11.92
C ARG A 180 -11.63 -4.83 10.79
N ILE A 181 -12.45 -5.10 9.79
CA ILE A 181 -12.03 -5.76 8.53
C ILE A 181 -11.10 -4.82 7.73
N LYS A 182 -11.09 -3.50 7.99
CA LYS A 182 -10.05 -2.58 7.49
C LYS A 182 -8.98 -2.42 8.59
N GLY A 183 -7.73 -2.79 8.26
CA GLY A 183 -6.67 -3.05 9.25
C GLY A 183 -6.02 -1.81 9.88
N MET A 184 -4.78 -1.98 10.37
CA MET A 184 -4.06 -1.01 11.23
C MET A 184 -3.80 0.33 10.52
N TYR A 185 -4.09 1.46 11.19
CA TYR A 185 -3.91 2.79 10.65
C TYR A 185 -3.19 3.69 11.66
N ASP A 186 -1.90 3.89 11.47
CA ASP A 186 -1.03 4.60 12.41
C ASP A 186 -0.56 5.94 11.81
N ILE A 187 -0.64 7.02 12.59
CA ILE A 187 -0.13 8.35 12.21
C ILE A 187 0.89 8.79 13.26
N GLY A 188 2.16 8.85 12.88
CA GLY A 188 3.22 9.40 13.73
C GLY A 188 3.62 10.79 13.31
N PHE A 189 3.67 11.72 14.26
CA PHE A 189 4.24 13.06 14.08
C PHE A 189 5.58 13.16 14.79
N GLY A 190 6.55 13.75 14.10
CA GLY A 190 7.81 14.15 14.73
C GLY A 190 8.29 15.49 14.21
N LYS A 191 9.04 16.17 15.06
CA LYS A 191 9.52 17.53 14.80
C LYS A 191 10.74 17.50 13.89
N THR A 192 10.82 18.44 12.96
CA THR A 192 11.94 18.67 12.06
C THR A 192 12.35 20.15 12.12
N ASP A 193 13.47 20.51 11.48
CA ASP A 193 13.96 21.89 11.44
C ASP A 193 12.96 22.85 10.75
N SER A 194 12.10 22.33 9.88
CA SER A 194 11.12 23.09 9.10
C SER A 194 9.69 23.00 9.63
N GLY A 195 9.47 22.44 10.83
CA GLY A 195 8.14 22.24 11.42
C GLY A 195 7.93 20.81 11.90
N TYR A 196 6.86 20.17 11.44
CA TYR A 196 6.56 18.77 11.70
C TYR A 196 6.56 17.95 10.42
N CYS A 197 6.83 16.67 10.58
CA CYS A 197 6.67 15.64 9.58
C CYS A 197 5.68 14.59 10.11
N ALA A 198 4.76 14.15 9.26
CA ALA A 198 3.86 13.04 9.54
C ALA A 198 4.27 11.81 8.73
N VAL A 199 4.15 10.65 9.37
CA VAL A 199 4.30 9.34 8.74
C VAL A 199 3.00 8.60 8.95
N ILE A 200 2.30 8.33 7.85
CA ILE A 200 0.99 7.70 7.85
C ILE A 200 1.16 6.30 7.28
N ARG A 201 0.74 5.31 8.04
CA ARG A 201 0.73 3.91 7.65
C ARG A 201 -0.70 3.40 7.69
N PHE A 202 -1.08 2.69 6.64
CA PHE A 202 -2.34 1.95 6.59
C PHE A 202 -2.07 0.52 6.13
N LEU A 203 -2.60 -0.46 6.84
CA LEU A 203 -2.50 -1.89 6.55
C LEU A 203 -3.91 -2.46 6.44
N THR A 204 -4.17 -3.28 5.43
CA THR A 204 -5.42 -4.04 5.28
C THR A 204 -5.10 -5.52 5.12
N TYR A 205 -5.89 -6.39 5.74
CA TYR A 205 -5.80 -7.85 5.68
C TYR A 205 -6.83 -8.45 4.72
#